data_AF-A0A942FLT0-F1
#
_entry.id   AF-A0A942FLT0-F1
#
_cell.length_a   1.000
_cell.length_b   1.000
_cell.length_c   1.000
_cell.angle_alpha   90.00
_cell.angle_beta   90.00
_cell.angle_gamma   90.00
#
_symmetry.space_group_name_H-M   'P 1'
#
loop_
_entity.id
_entity.type
_entity.pdbx_description
1 polymer ?
#
loop_
_entity_poly.entity_id
_entity_poly.type
_entity_poly.pdbx_seq_one_letter_code
_entity_poly.pdbx_strand_id
1 'polypeptide(L)'
;MAAIIDFYYKKKFNFPTDSVTISGAVADFPHCVHINSSSWSEDERNYFFGEWNVNGKRCQFFDKDGNNLPYDVDHYSAVNKEAGYWVKKSVASGDDGTNNYIYVGFGNDPNDEDQDSATNVWKSAFKLVAHLNDLTTSTTKDSTSNANNGSKKGANEPLEANGQVYKGQDFDGTDDYIAFPDQNYYTFGNGSTDSPFSIFASIKMDDASNFRIMAKAYTTTTAEYNFFVNSTDYLGIALYGAGNTAKQINRISNNTLTGY
;
A
#
# COMPACT_ATOMS: atom_id res chain seq x y z
N MET A 1 -27.85 10.86 -2.07
CA MET A 1 -26.89 11.91 -1.68
C MET A 1 -26.54 12.68 -2.93
N ALA A 2 -26.66 14.01 -2.93
CA ALA A 2 -26.39 14.83 -4.11
C ALA A 2 -24.89 14.76 -4.45
N ALA A 3 -24.56 14.56 -5.73
CA ALA A 3 -23.19 14.58 -6.22
C ALA A 3 -22.62 15.99 -6.03
N ILE A 4 -21.57 16.13 -5.22
CA ILE A 4 -20.86 17.40 -5.07
C ILE A 4 -19.96 17.54 -6.30
N ILE A 5 -20.42 18.32 -7.28
CA ILE A 5 -19.81 18.46 -8.61
C ILE A 5 -19.07 19.79 -8.83
N ASP A 6 -19.08 20.69 -7.84
CA ASP A 6 -18.61 22.08 -7.98
C ASP A 6 -17.08 22.25 -7.93
N PHE A 7 -16.31 21.22 -8.29
CA PHE A 7 -14.87 21.38 -8.46
C PHE A 7 -14.54 22.13 -9.76
N TYR A 8 -13.65 23.12 -9.69
CA TYR A 8 -13.25 23.92 -10.86
C TYR A 8 -12.55 23.09 -11.94
N TYR A 9 -11.76 22.11 -11.52
CA TYR A 9 -11.02 21.22 -12.42
C TYR A 9 -11.33 19.76 -12.12
N LYS A 10 -11.33 18.95 -13.17
CA LYS A 10 -11.44 17.49 -13.08
C LYS A 10 -10.43 16.84 -14.00
N LYS A 11 -9.73 15.83 -13.49
CA LYS A 11 -8.75 15.06 -14.27
C LYS A 11 -9.01 13.56 -14.17
N LYS A 12 -8.91 12.88 -15.32
CA LYS A 12 -9.08 11.44 -15.46
C LYS A 12 -7.74 10.71 -15.28
N PHE A 13 -7.75 9.63 -14.52
CA PHE A 13 -6.70 8.62 -14.45
C PHE A 13 -7.23 7.32 -15.02
N ASN A 14 -6.63 6.86 -16.11
CA ASN A 14 -6.89 5.52 -16.62
C ASN A 14 -6.04 4.52 -15.84
N PHE A 15 -6.60 3.36 -15.52
CA PHE A 15 -5.76 2.26 -15.08
C PHE A 15 -4.97 1.70 -16.27
N PRO A 16 -3.79 1.10 -16.01
CA PRO A 16 -3.04 0.41 -17.04
C PRO A 16 -3.93 -0.63 -17.72
N THR A 17 -3.95 -0.62 -19.05
CA THR A 17 -4.68 -1.60 -19.87
C THR A 17 -3.82 -2.80 -20.27
N ASP A 18 -2.52 -2.72 -19.97
CA ASP A 18 -1.53 -3.65 -20.47
C ASP A 18 -1.05 -4.50 -19.30
N SER A 19 -1.24 -5.82 -19.42
CA SER A 19 -0.64 -6.88 -18.58
C SER A 19 -1.28 -7.26 -17.23
N VAL A 20 -2.55 -6.91 -16.96
CA VAL A 20 -3.24 -7.39 -15.75
C VAL A 20 -4.05 -8.64 -16.09
N THR A 21 -3.51 -9.85 -15.88
CA THR A 21 -4.23 -11.12 -16.10
C THR A 21 -5.36 -11.39 -15.08
N ILE A 22 -6.10 -10.35 -14.67
CA ILE A 22 -7.24 -10.45 -13.77
C ILE A 22 -8.50 -10.47 -14.64
N SER A 23 -8.98 -11.68 -14.91
CA SER A 23 -10.13 -11.94 -15.77
C SER A 23 -11.49 -11.77 -15.10
N GLY A 24 -11.53 -11.30 -13.85
CA GLY A 24 -12.75 -11.19 -13.06
C GLY A 24 -12.86 -9.88 -12.29
N ALA A 25 -14.03 -9.67 -11.66
CA ALA A 25 -14.27 -8.50 -10.83
C ALA A 25 -13.36 -8.50 -9.60
N VAL A 26 -12.79 -7.33 -9.30
CA VAL A 26 -12.05 -7.09 -8.06
C VAL A 26 -12.82 -6.02 -7.30
N ALA A 27 -13.45 -6.44 -6.20
CA ALA A 27 -14.18 -5.53 -5.34
C ALA A 27 -13.25 -4.87 -4.33
N ASP A 28 -13.55 -3.60 -3.98
CA ASP A 28 -12.96 -2.88 -2.85
C ASP A 28 -11.43 -2.81 -2.86
N PHE A 29 -10.81 -2.80 -4.04
CA PHE A 29 -9.35 -2.73 -4.14
C PHE A 29 -8.84 -1.28 -4.10
N PRO A 30 -7.88 -0.95 -3.24
CA PRO A 30 -7.23 0.35 -3.24
C PRO A 30 -6.25 0.48 -4.41
N HIS A 31 -6.37 1.57 -5.16
CA HIS A 31 -5.48 1.89 -6.26
C HIS A 31 -4.65 3.13 -5.96
N CYS A 32 -3.35 3.07 -6.26
CA CYS A 32 -2.47 4.22 -6.13
C CYS A 32 -2.73 5.22 -7.28
N VAL A 33 -3.03 6.47 -6.92
CA VAL A 33 -3.03 7.63 -7.80
C VAL A 33 -1.85 8.50 -7.40
N HIS A 34 -0.84 8.57 -8.27
CA HIS A 34 0.36 9.38 -8.05
C HIS A 34 0.30 10.63 -8.92
N ILE A 35 0.40 11.80 -8.30
CA ILE A 35 0.35 13.11 -8.95
C ILE A 35 1.76 13.70 -8.86
N ASN A 36 2.39 13.86 -10.02
CA ASN A 36 3.74 14.40 -10.17
C ASN A 36 3.94 14.91 -11.61
N SER A 37 5.15 15.37 -11.93
CA SER A 37 5.49 15.92 -13.25
C SER A 37 5.43 14.92 -14.40
N SER A 38 5.46 13.60 -14.15
CA SER A 38 5.35 12.60 -15.21
C SER A 38 3.90 12.30 -15.60
N SER A 39 2.94 12.59 -14.72
CA SER A 39 1.52 12.31 -14.91
C SER A 39 0.68 13.59 -15.16
N TRP A 40 1.17 14.76 -14.74
CA TRP A 40 0.44 16.03 -14.76
C TRP A 40 1.27 17.20 -15.32
N SER A 41 0.63 18.08 -16.08
CA SER A 41 1.24 19.32 -16.57
C SER A 41 1.52 20.29 -15.41
N GLU A 42 2.38 21.28 -15.64
CA GLU A 42 2.70 22.29 -14.61
C GLU A 42 1.45 23.03 -14.14
N ASP A 43 0.57 23.44 -15.07
CA ASP A 43 -0.65 24.18 -14.75
C ASP A 43 -1.61 23.35 -13.91
N GLU A 44 -1.83 22.08 -14.27
CA GLU A 44 -2.69 21.19 -13.49
C GLU A 44 -2.16 21.02 -12.07
N ARG A 45 -0.83 20.88 -11.90
CA ARG A 45 -0.22 20.81 -10.57
C ARG A 45 -0.32 22.13 -9.82
N ASN A 46 -0.16 23.28 -10.48
CA ASN A 46 -0.37 24.59 -9.84
C ASN A 46 -1.77 24.72 -9.25
N TYR A 47 -2.78 24.27 -9.98
CA TYR A 47 -4.15 24.29 -9.48
C TYR A 47 -4.41 23.21 -8.41
N PHE A 48 -3.78 22.04 -8.50
CA PHE A 48 -3.95 20.98 -7.50
C PHE A 48 -3.29 21.29 -6.16
N PHE A 49 -2.09 21.87 -6.18
CA PHE A 49 -1.31 22.26 -4.99
C PHE A 49 -1.58 23.72 -4.58
N GLY A 50 -2.68 24.31 -5.05
CA GLY A 50 -3.14 25.63 -4.62
C GLY A 50 -3.58 25.66 -3.16
N GLU A 51 -3.81 26.86 -2.63
CA GLU A 51 -4.09 27.12 -1.21
C GLU A 51 -5.35 26.41 -0.68
N TRP A 52 -6.29 26.07 -1.56
CA TRP A 52 -7.51 25.34 -1.24
C TRP A 52 -7.27 23.87 -0.90
N ASN A 53 -6.20 23.22 -1.40
CA ASN A 53 -5.99 21.79 -1.18
C ASN A 53 -5.13 21.51 0.07
N VAL A 54 -5.59 21.98 1.23
CA VAL A 54 -4.87 21.87 2.51
C VAL A 54 -4.47 20.42 2.79
N ASN A 55 -3.16 20.19 2.93
CA ASN A 55 -2.55 18.87 3.16
C ASN A 55 -2.96 17.77 2.16
N GLY A 56 -3.47 18.15 0.98
CA GLY A 56 -3.96 17.19 -0.02
C GLY A 56 -5.33 16.60 0.29
N LYS A 57 -6.03 17.09 1.31
CA LYS A 57 -7.27 16.48 1.83
C LYS A 57 -8.55 17.15 1.36
N ARG A 58 -8.46 18.18 0.52
CA ARG A 58 -9.60 18.97 0.04
C ARG A 58 -9.79 18.78 -1.46
N CYS A 59 -9.61 17.53 -1.90
CA CYS A 59 -9.93 17.04 -3.23
C CYS A 59 -10.89 15.84 -3.10
N GLN A 60 -11.50 15.44 -4.21
CA GLN A 60 -12.45 14.32 -4.24
C GLN A 60 -12.18 13.39 -5.41
N PHE A 61 -12.28 12.08 -5.17
CA PHE A 61 -12.18 11.07 -6.22
C PHE A 61 -13.54 10.51 -6.60
N PHE A 62 -13.74 10.23 -7.88
CA PHE A 62 -15.02 9.74 -8.40
C PHE A 62 -14.83 8.57 -9.36
N ASP A 63 -15.81 7.68 -9.41
CA ASP A 63 -15.91 6.69 -10.48
C ASP A 63 -16.49 7.30 -11.77
N LYS A 64 -16.72 6.43 -12.77
CA LYS A 64 -17.26 6.83 -14.07
C LYS A 64 -18.70 7.36 -14.01
N ASP A 65 -19.45 6.95 -13.00
CA ASP A 65 -20.86 7.30 -12.82
C ASP A 65 -21.01 8.54 -11.90
N GLY A 66 -19.88 9.10 -11.43
CA GLY A 66 -19.84 10.25 -10.55
C GLY A 66 -20.02 9.92 -9.07
N ASN A 67 -19.97 8.64 -8.68
CA ASN A 67 -20.02 8.27 -7.27
C ASN A 67 -18.70 8.59 -6.60
N ASN A 68 -18.77 9.08 -5.37
CA ASN A 68 -17.60 9.38 -4.56
C ASN A 68 -16.84 8.10 -4.19
N LEU A 69 -15.51 8.15 -4.28
CA LEU A 69 -14.59 7.08 -3.88
C LEU A 69 -13.79 7.53 -2.65
N PRO A 70 -13.77 6.73 -1.57
CA PRO A 70 -12.93 7.05 -0.41
C PRO A 70 -11.46 6.92 -0.77
N TYR A 71 -10.62 7.76 -0.16
CA TYR A 71 -9.18 7.75 -0.35
C TYR A 71 -8.43 7.86 0.99
N ASP A 72 -7.17 7.46 0.97
CA ASP A 72 -6.16 7.71 2.00
C ASP A 72 -5.05 8.57 1.39
N VAL A 73 -4.59 9.59 2.11
CA VAL A 73 -3.43 10.39 1.70
C VAL A 73 -2.15 9.66 2.14
N ASP A 74 -1.41 9.16 1.16
CA ASP A 74 -0.12 8.51 1.38
C ASP A 74 0.96 9.56 1.72
N HIS A 75 1.08 10.55 0.84
CA HIS A 75 1.97 11.69 1.01
C HIS A 75 1.42 12.91 0.26
N TYR A 76 1.79 14.10 0.74
CA TYR A 76 1.47 15.37 0.10
C TYR A 76 2.59 16.38 0.34
N SER A 77 3.16 16.92 -0.73
CA SER A 77 4.15 17.99 -0.69
C SER A 77 3.78 19.09 -1.67
N ALA A 78 3.22 20.19 -1.17
CA ALA A 78 2.97 21.39 -1.96
C ALA A 78 4.27 22.03 -2.47
N VAL A 79 5.39 21.83 -1.76
CA VAL A 79 6.71 22.33 -2.16
C VAL A 79 7.23 21.59 -3.39
N ASN A 80 7.19 20.26 -3.35
CA ASN A 80 7.66 19.43 -4.47
C ASN A 80 6.61 19.25 -5.57
N LYS A 81 5.37 19.70 -5.32
CA LYS A 81 4.18 19.46 -6.15
C LYS A 81 4.02 17.98 -6.50
N GLU A 82 4.08 17.15 -5.46
CA GLU A 82 3.93 15.70 -5.54
C GLU A 82 2.99 15.21 -4.44
N ALA A 83 2.08 14.30 -4.80
CA ALA A 83 1.15 13.68 -3.86
C ALA A 83 0.74 12.28 -4.31
N GLY A 84 0.51 11.39 -3.34
CA GLY A 84 0.07 10.03 -3.55
C GLY A 84 -1.21 9.77 -2.77
N TYR A 85 -2.14 9.06 -3.42
CA TYR A 85 -3.42 8.71 -2.85
C TYR A 85 -3.70 7.23 -3.07
N TRP A 86 -4.23 6.55 -2.06
CA TRP A 86 -4.81 5.23 -2.22
C TRP A 86 -6.32 5.35 -2.31
N VAL A 87 -6.88 5.17 -3.50
CA VAL A 87 -8.30 5.35 -3.78
C VAL A 87 -8.98 4.00 -3.89
N LYS A 88 -9.96 3.72 -3.02
CA LYS A 88 -10.67 2.45 -3.06
C LYS A 88 -11.71 2.44 -4.17
N LYS A 89 -11.57 1.51 -5.11
CA LYS A 89 -12.49 1.36 -6.23
C LYS A 89 -12.68 -0.12 -6.56
N SER A 90 -13.93 -0.50 -6.79
CA SER A 90 -14.23 -1.81 -7.38
C SER A 90 -14.13 -1.72 -8.90
N VAL A 91 -13.53 -2.74 -9.53
CA VAL A 91 -13.47 -2.90 -10.99
C VAL A 91 -14.21 -4.16 -11.41
N ALA A 92 -14.96 -4.08 -12.51
CA ALA A 92 -15.74 -5.22 -13.01
C ALA A 92 -14.88 -6.28 -13.71
N SER A 93 -13.72 -5.88 -14.21
CA SER A 93 -12.66 -6.70 -14.81
C SER A 93 -11.35 -5.93 -14.65
N GLY A 94 -10.19 -6.59 -14.54
CA GLY A 94 -8.90 -5.87 -14.45
C GLY A 94 -8.53 -5.14 -15.75
N ASP A 95 -8.83 -5.75 -16.88
CA ASP A 95 -8.44 -5.28 -18.23
C ASP A 95 -9.53 -4.46 -18.95
N ASP A 96 -10.36 -3.71 -18.21
CA ASP A 96 -11.40 -2.86 -18.83
C ASP A 96 -11.02 -1.38 -18.81
N GLY A 97 -10.11 -0.96 -19.70
CA GLY A 97 -9.72 0.46 -19.83
C GLY A 97 -10.88 1.41 -20.18
N THR A 98 -12.03 0.88 -20.60
CA THR A 98 -13.21 1.70 -20.94
C THR A 98 -13.99 2.07 -19.69
N ASN A 99 -14.00 1.23 -18.65
CA ASN A 99 -14.74 1.47 -17.41
C ASN A 99 -13.85 1.66 -16.18
N ASN A 100 -12.59 1.25 -16.27
CA ASN A 100 -11.60 1.37 -15.22
C ASN A 100 -10.89 2.72 -15.36
N TYR A 101 -11.48 3.74 -14.75
CA TYR A 101 -10.79 5.00 -14.50
C TYR A 101 -11.33 5.69 -13.24
N ILE A 102 -10.51 6.59 -12.70
CA ILE A 102 -10.84 7.46 -11.58
C ILE A 102 -10.80 8.91 -12.06
N TYR A 103 -11.75 9.74 -11.64
CA TYR A 103 -11.60 11.19 -11.73
C TYR A 103 -11.12 11.75 -10.40
N VAL A 104 -10.29 12.80 -10.43
CA VAL A 104 -10.06 13.68 -9.28
C VAL A 104 -10.66 15.06 -9.57
N GLY A 105 -11.45 15.59 -8.65
CA GLY A 105 -11.92 16.97 -8.61
C GLY A 105 -11.05 17.82 -7.68
N PHE A 106 -10.66 19.01 -8.13
CA PHE A 106 -9.77 19.94 -7.42
C PHE A 106 -9.94 21.38 -7.91
N GLY A 107 -9.17 22.33 -7.35
CA GLY A 107 -9.17 23.75 -7.73
C GLY A 107 -9.95 24.67 -6.80
N ASN A 108 -10.72 24.10 -5.90
CA ASN A 108 -11.47 24.73 -4.82
C ASN A 108 -11.85 23.64 -3.83
N ASP A 109 -12.44 24.04 -2.70
CA ASP A 109 -12.97 23.14 -1.69
C ASP A 109 -14.44 23.48 -1.41
N PRO A 110 -15.40 22.80 -2.07
CA PRO A 110 -16.82 23.05 -1.85
C PRO A 110 -17.32 22.55 -0.48
N ASN A 111 -16.54 21.73 0.24
CA ASN A 111 -16.95 21.10 1.50
C ASN A 111 -16.35 21.81 2.74
N ASP A 112 -15.26 22.56 2.55
CA ASP A 112 -14.49 23.25 3.60
C ASP A 112 -14.02 22.33 4.74
N GLU A 113 -13.79 21.05 4.44
CA GLU A 113 -13.41 20.04 5.43
C GLU A 113 -12.52 18.95 4.82
N ASP A 114 -11.74 18.27 5.67
CA ASP A 114 -10.91 17.12 5.29
C ASP A 114 -11.79 15.98 4.72
N GLN A 115 -11.51 15.58 3.48
CA GLN A 115 -12.21 14.48 2.78
C GLN A 115 -11.45 13.13 2.86
N ASP A 116 -10.26 13.13 3.45
CA ASP A 116 -9.46 11.93 3.69
C ASP A 116 -10.23 10.93 4.56
N SER A 117 -10.29 9.68 4.09
CA SER A 117 -11.13 8.64 4.67
C SER A 117 -10.42 7.28 4.66
N ALA A 118 -9.19 7.24 5.17
CA ALA A 118 -8.36 6.04 5.28
C ALA A 118 -9.11 4.80 5.84
N THR A 119 -9.99 4.98 6.84
CA THR A 119 -10.79 3.88 7.44
C THR A 119 -11.80 3.25 6.47
N ASN A 120 -12.23 3.97 5.44
CA ASN A 120 -13.10 3.46 4.40
C ASN A 120 -12.33 2.88 3.21
N VAL A 121 -11.05 3.23 3.05
CA VAL A 121 -10.12 2.59 2.11
C VAL A 121 -9.66 1.25 2.68
N TRP A 122 -9.01 1.30 3.84
CA TRP A 122 -8.47 0.16 4.56
C TRP A 122 -9.54 -0.41 5.50
N LYS A 123 -10.53 -1.10 4.93
CA LYS A 123 -11.59 -1.77 5.67
C LYS A 123 -11.03 -2.85 6.60
N SER A 124 -11.88 -3.40 7.47
CA SER A 124 -11.50 -4.37 8.52
C SER A 124 -10.79 -5.64 8.05
N ALA A 125 -10.81 -5.96 6.75
CA ALA A 125 -10.04 -7.05 6.16
C ALA A 125 -8.53 -6.76 6.12
N PHE A 126 -8.13 -5.49 5.99
CA PHE A 126 -6.73 -5.08 6.05
C PHE A 126 -6.29 -4.99 7.52
N LYS A 127 -5.30 -5.81 7.89
CA LYS A 127 -4.80 -5.87 9.27
C LYS A 127 -3.59 -4.97 9.51
N LEU A 128 -2.82 -4.70 8.45
CA LEU A 128 -1.67 -3.82 8.44
C LEU A 128 -1.54 -3.25 7.04
N VAL A 129 -1.35 -1.94 6.94
CA VAL A 129 -1.01 -1.26 5.68
C VAL A 129 0.12 -0.30 5.98
N ALA A 130 1.33 -0.68 5.61
CA ALA A 130 2.51 0.14 5.79
C ALA A 130 3.08 0.49 4.42
N HIS A 131 2.99 1.78 4.05
CA HIS A 131 3.61 2.30 2.82
C HIS A 131 5.11 2.57 2.99
N LEU A 132 5.59 2.48 4.23
CA LEU A 132 7.00 2.52 4.62
C LEU A 132 7.73 3.83 4.31
N ASN A 133 7.03 4.93 4.03
CA ASN A 133 7.60 6.26 4.22
C ASN A 133 7.77 6.56 5.72
N ASP A 134 8.73 7.44 6.04
CA ASP A 134 9.01 7.83 7.41
C ASP A 134 7.84 8.62 7.99
N LEU A 135 7.27 8.10 9.08
CA LEU A 135 6.45 8.91 9.99
C LEU A 135 7.38 9.74 10.89
N THR A 136 8.47 9.12 11.33
CA THR A 136 9.64 9.75 11.92
C THR A 136 10.87 8.97 11.42
N THR A 137 12.07 9.47 11.71
CA THR A 137 13.30 8.73 11.38
C THR A 137 13.37 7.34 12.01
N SER A 138 12.58 7.04 13.04
CA SER A 138 12.58 5.76 13.75
C SER A 138 11.28 4.95 13.60
N THR A 139 10.29 5.43 12.84
CA THR A 139 8.97 4.78 12.77
C THR A 139 8.32 4.91 11.40
N THR A 140 7.55 3.90 11.00
CA THR A 140 6.66 3.93 9.82
C THR A 140 5.20 3.85 10.24
N LYS A 141 4.31 4.44 9.44
CA LYS A 141 2.87 4.51 9.75
C LYS A 141 2.17 3.21 9.33
N ASP A 142 1.24 2.74 10.17
CA ASP A 142 0.16 1.84 9.77
C ASP A 142 -1.05 2.68 9.37
N SER A 143 -1.41 2.68 8.09
CA SER A 143 -2.53 3.45 7.54
C SER A 143 -3.90 2.89 7.93
N THR A 144 -3.97 1.68 8.48
CA THR A 144 -5.24 1.14 8.98
C THR A 144 -5.66 1.84 10.28
N SER A 145 -6.94 1.67 10.66
CA SER A 145 -7.44 2.12 11.96
C SER A 145 -6.79 1.41 13.16
N ASN A 146 -6.02 0.34 12.95
CA ASN A 146 -5.36 -0.38 14.03
C ASN A 146 -4.16 0.39 14.59
N ALA A 147 -3.56 1.27 13.79
CA ALA A 147 -2.44 2.14 14.18
C ALA A 147 -1.26 1.39 14.80
N ASN A 148 -0.98 0.17 14.33
CA ASN A 148 0.21 -0.57 14.75
C ASN A 148 1.43 -0.05 13.98
N ASN A 149 1.85 1.17 14.27
CA ASN A 149 3.00 1.78 13.60
C ASN A 149 4.25 0.90 13.76
N GLY A 150 5.04 0.79 12.69
CA GLY A 150 6.29 0.06 12.69
C GLY A 150 7.36 0.82 13.45
N SER A 151 8.11 0.12 14.30
CA SER A 151 9.33 0.63 14.94
C SER A 151 10.53 0.13 14.16
N LYS A 152 11.33 1.05 13.62
CA LYS A 152 12.61 0.71 13.00
C LYS A 152 13.58 0.18 14.06
N LYS A 153 14.64 -0.52 13.63
CA LYS A 153 15.72 -0.96 14.52
C LYS A 153 16.37 0.23 15.22
N GLY A 154 16.57 1.32 14.48
CA GLY A 154 17.12 2.58 14.97
C GLY A 154 16.64 3.77 14.15
N ALA A 155 17.11 4.96 14.51
CA ALA A 155 16.87 6.14 13.70
C ALA A 155 17.62 6.02 12.36
N ASN A 156 16.89 6.12 11.25
CA ASN A 156 17.38 5.91 9.89
C ASN A 156 17.97 4.51 9.65
N GLU A 157 17.47 3.50 10.36
CA GLU A 157 17.93 2.11 10.28
C GLU A 157 16.70 1.16 10.30
N PRO A 158 16.10 0.87 9.13
CA PRO A 158 16.57 1.20 7.76
C PRO A 158 16.44 2.68 7.36
N LEU A 159 17.21 3.09 6.35
CA LEU A 159 17.20 4.45 5.81
C LEU A 159 16.03 4.64 4.83
N GLU A 160 15.37 5.79 4.87
CA GLU A 160 14.33 6.09 3.87
C GLU A 160 14.95 6.31 2.47
N ALA A 161 14.40 5.65 1.46
CA ALA A 161 14.81 5.76 0.07
C ALA A 161 13.61 5.94 -0.87
N ASN A 162 13.86 6.25 -2.14
CA ASN A 162 12.79 6.33 -3.14
C ASN A 162 12.26 4.93 -3.46
N GLY A 163 10.95 4.74 -3.29
CA GLY A 163 10.26 3.50 -3.62
C GLY A 163 9.58 3.55 -4.98
N GLN A 164 8.90 2.46 -5.35
CA GLN A 164 8.03 2.44 -6.53
C GLN A 164 6.85 3.41 -6.38
N VAL A 165 6.32 3.52 -5.15
CA VAL A 165 5.32 4.52 -4.77
C VAL A 165 5.98 5.45 -3.75
N TYR A 166 6.44 6.60 -4.22
CA TYR A 166 7.10 7.65 -3.43
C TYR A 166 8.33 7.20 -2.64
N LYS A 167 8.17 6.77 -1.39
CA LYS A 167 9.24 6.41 -0.47
C LYS A 167 9.07 4.98 0.03
N GLY A 168 10.17 4.40 0.45
CA GLY A 168 10.24 3.12 1.11
C GLY A 168 11.47 3.08 2.01
N GLN A 169 11.91 1.89 2.37
CA GLN A 169 13.03 1.68 3.29
C GLN A 169 14.08 0.84 2.58
N ASP A 170 15.32 1.32 2.64
CA ASP A 170 16.49 0.64 2.11
C ASP A 170 17.09 -0.22 3.23
N PHE A 171 17.01 -1.54 3.06
CA PHE A 171 17.50 -2.53 4.02
C PHE A 171 18.89 -2.97 3.58
N ASP A 172 19.90 -2.71 4.40
CA ASP A 172 21.31 -2.87 4.02
C ASP A 172 21.79 -4.33 3.87
N GLY A 173 20.91 -5.31 4.15
CA GLY A 173 21.20 -6.73 4.09
C GLY A 173 22.00 -7.28 5.27
N THR A 174 22.31 -6.46 6.28
CA THR A 174 23.07 -6.87 7.46
C THR A 174 22.15 -7.19 8.63
N ASP A 175 21.43 -6.19 9.15
CA ASP A 175 20.61 -6.36 10.36
C ASP A 175 19.41 -5.40 10.47
N ASP A 176 19.08 -4.67 9.41
CA ASP A 176 17.90 -3.82 9.35
C ASP A 176 16.59 -4.59 9.52
N TYR A 177 15.66 -4.00 10.27
CA TYR A 177 14.28 -4.48 10.36
C TYR A 177 13.32 -3.37 10.77
N ILE A 178 12.04 -3.63 10.53
CA ILE A 178 10.92 -2.86 11.09
C ILE A 178 10.03 -3.83 11.85
N ALA A 179 9.85 -3.58 13.14
CA ALA A 179 9.01 -4.37 14.03
C ALA A 179 7.64 -3.73 14.17
N PHE A 180 6.60 -4.47 13.84
CA PHE A 180 5.21 -4.09 14.11
C PHE A 180 4.79 -4.70 15.46
N PRO A 181 4.02 -3.97 16.30
CA PRO A 181 3.50 -4.50 17.56
C PRO A 181 2.80 -5.85 17.40
N ASP A 182 3.05 -6.77 18.33
CA ASP A 182 2.41 -8.09 18.28
C ASP A 182 0.90 -8.00 18.47
N GLN A 183 0.15 -8.70 17.61
CA GLN A 183 -1.30 -8.70 17.63
C GLN A 183 -1.84 -10.09 17.28
N ASN A 184 -2.99 -10.42 17.89
CA ASN A 184 -3.69 -11.68 17.63
C ASN A 184 -4.21 -11.76 16.20
N TYR A 185 -4.68 -10.67 15.59
CA TYR A 185 -5.20 -10.71 14.21
C TYR A 185 -4.11 -10.75 13.13
N TYR A 186 -2.82 -10.74 13.51
CA TYR A 186 -1.75 -11.14 12.61
C TYR A 186 -1.59 -12.66 12.57
N THR A 187 -2.20 -13.42 13.49
CA THR A 187 -2.22 -14.88 13.37
C THR A 187 -3.22 -15.34 12.33
N PHE A 188 -2.87 -16.39 11.58
CA PHE A 188 -3.82 -17.07 10.70
C PHE A 188 -4.68 -18.08 11.46
N GLY A 189 -4.45 -18.27 12.76
CA GLY A 189 -5.37 -18.97 13.65
C GLY A 189 -4.69 -19.71 14.79
N ASN A 190 -5.27 -20.85 15.17
CA ASN A 190 -4.85 -21.65 16.32
C ASN A 190 -4.82 -23.16 16.00
N GLY A 191 -4.88 -23.51 14.71
CA GLY A 191 -4.98 -24.88 14.22
C GLY A 191 -6.36 -25.51 14.37
N SER A 192 -7.37 -24.78 14.86
CA SER A 192 -8.77 -25.22 14.97
C SER A 192 -9.75 -24.29 14.25
N THR A 193 -9.50 -22.98 14.25
CA THR A 193 -10.30 -21.96 13.55
C THR A 193 -9.37 -21.03 12.80
N ASP A 194 -8.76 -21.55 11.74
CA ASP A 194 -7.84 -20.77 10.91
C ASP A 194 -8.60 -19.95 9.87
N SER A 195 -8.10 -18.75 9.57
CA SER A 195 -8.64 -17.85 8.55
C SER A 195 -7.65 -17.69 7.40
N PRO A 196 -8.11 -17.70 6.14
CA PRO A 196 -7.25 -17.37 5.01
C PRO A 196 -6.77 -15.92 5.13
N PHE A 197 -5.53 -15.68 4.71
CA PHE A 197 -4.93 -14.35 4.65
C PHE A 197 -4.05 -14.22 3.41
N SER A 198 -3.70 -12.97 3.09
CA SER A 198 -2.79 -12.63 2.00
C SER A 198 -1.75 -11.63 2.50
N ILE A 199 -0.54 -11.72 1.97
CA ILE A 199 0.52 -10.71 2.14
C ILE A 199 0.86 -10.17 0.75
N PHE A 200 1.01 -8.85 0.66
CA PHE A 200 1.48 -8.15 -0.53
C PHE A 200 2.64 -7.25 -0.14
N ALA A 201 3.68 -7.21 -0.98
CA ALA A 201 4.82 -6.32 -0.81
C ALA A 201 5.34 -5.89 -2.20
N SER A 202 5.65 -4.61 -2.35
CA SER A 202 6.46 -4.11 -3.47
C SER A 202 7.90 -3.98 -2.97
N ILE A 203 8.84 -4.61 -3.67
CA ILE A 203 10.22 -4.77 -3.23
C ILE A 203 11.11 -4.63 -4.46
N LYS A 204 12.18 -3.84 -4.31
CA LYS A 204 13.32 -3.86 -5.21
C LYS A 204 14.48 -4.51 -4.47
N MET A 205 15.00 -5.61 -5.00
CA MET A 205 16.02 -6.41 -4.32
C MET A 205 17.39 -6.07 -4.92
N ASP A 206 18.40 -5.85 -4.10
CA ASP A 206 19.80 -5.78 -4.59
C ASP A 206 20.38 -7.19 -4.77
N ASP A 207 19.94 -8.14 -3.93
CA ASP A 207 20.21 -9.56 -4.01
C ASP A 207 18.94 -10.33 -3.62
N ALA A 208 18.55 -11.31 -4.43
CA ALA A 208 17.41 -12.16 -4.16
C ALA A 208 17.71 -13.25 -3.11
N SER A 209 18.96 -13.38 -2.66
CA SER A 209 19.39 -14.50 -1.84
C SER A 209 18.98 -14.39 -0.36
N ASN A 210 18.22 -15.38 0.12
CA ASN A 210 18.11 -15.73 1.55
C ASN A 210 17.74 -14.58 2.52
N PHE A 211 16.62 -13.90 2.30
CA PHE A 211 16.12 -12.87 3.21
C PHE A 211 14.63 -13.00 3.49
N ARG A 212 14.17 -12.37 4.58
CA ARG A 212 12.76 -12.34 4.97
C ARG A 212 12.13 -11.04 4.50
N ILE A 213 10.96 -11.16 3.87
CA ILE A 213 10.15 -10.02 3.45
C ILE A 213 9.24 -9.60 4.61
N MET A 214 8.54 -10.58 5.20
CA MET A 214 7.68 -10.36 6.36
C MET A 214 7.55 -11.67 7.14
N ALA A 215 7.67 -11.60 8.47
CA ALA A 215 7.50 -12.75 9.32
C ALA A 215 6.78 -12.39 10.62
N LYS A 216 5.89 -13.27 11.06
CA LYS A 216 5.49 -13.34 12.47
C LYS A 216 6.29 -14.46 13.10
N ALA A 217 7.53 -14.15 13.44
CA ALA A 217 8.48 -15.10 14.01
C ALA A 217 9.56 -14.35 14.78
N TYR A 218 9.31 -14.13 16.08
CA TYR A 218 10.33 -13.54 16.96
C TYR A 218 11.47 -14.54 17.24
N THR A 219 11.14 -15.85 17.30
CA THR A 219 12.09 -16.95 17.48
C THR A 219 11.64 -18.20 16.73
N THR A 220 12.48 -19.23 16.67
CA THR A 220 12.15 -20.53 16.05
C THR A 220 11.09 -21.33 16.82
N THR A 221 10.74 -20.94 18.05
CA THR A 221 9.72 -21.64 18.86
C THR A 221 8.36 -20.94 18.84
N THR A 222 8.32 -19.67 18.43
CA THR A 222 7.11 -18.84 18.33
C THR A 222 6.85 -18.36 16.90
N ALA A 223 7.47 -19.01 15.91
CA ALA A 223 7.22 -18.72 14.51
C ALA A 223 5.83 -19.19 14.11
N GLU A 224 5.09 -18.34 13.42
CA GLU A 224 3.78 -18.65 12.85
C GLU A 224 3.86 -18.67 11.33
N TYR A 225 4.42 -17.64 10.71
CA TYR A 225 4.67 -17.63 9.28
C TYR A 225 5.90 -16.84 8.90
N ASN A 226 6.44 -17.17 7.73
CA ASN A 226 7.55 -16.46 7.10
C ASN A 226 7.26 -16.34 5.59
N PHE A 227 7.29 -15.12 5.08
CA PHE A 227 7.29 -14.81 3.65
C PHE A 227 8.70 -14.34 3.28
N PHE A 228 9.37 -15.06 2.38
CA PHE A 228 10.82 -14.99 2.23
C PHE A 228 11.27 -15.30 0.81
N VAL A 229 12.54 -14.99 0.52
CA VAL A 229 13.28 -15.58 -0.60
C VAL A 229 14.37 -16.49 -0.04
N ASN A 230 14.54 -17.69 -0.61
CA ASN A 230 15.50 -18.67 -0.09
C ASN A 230 16.91 -18.48 -0.66
N SER A 231 17.85 -19.34 -0.26
CA SER A 231 19.25 -19.32 -0.75
C SER A 231 19.44 -19.76 -2.20
N THR A 232 18.36 -19.95 -2.94
CA THR A 232 18.36 -20.30 -4.37
C THR A 232 17.38 -19.38 -5.11
N ASP A 233 17.11 -18.20 -4.55
CA ASP A 233 16.34 -17.11 -5.14
C ASP A 233 14.88 -17.45 -5.44
N TYR A 234 14.32 -18.46 -4.78
CA TYR A 234 12.89 -18.75 -4.89
C TYR A 234 12.08 -18.02 -3.82
N LEU A 235 10.99 -17.38 -4.25
CA LEU A 235 10.00 -16.79 -3.36
C LEU A 235 9.20 -17.89 -2.67
N GLY A 236 9.01 -17.79 -1.36
CA GLY A 236 8.30 -18.79 -0.59
C GLY A 236 7.49 -18.21 0.56
N ILE A 237 6.45 -18.95 0.93
CA ILE A 237 5.71 -18.76 2.19
C ILE A 237 5.72 -20.08 2.97
N ALA A 238 6.06 -19.99 4.25
CA ALA A 238 5.99 -21.10 5.19
C ALA A 238 5.03 -20.75 6.32
N LEU A 239 4.15 -21.69 6.66
CA LEU A 239 3.26 -21.64 7.82
C LEU A 239 3.71 -22.71 8.80
N TYR A 240 3.93 -22.31 10.04
CA TYR A 240 4.48 -23.13 11.11
C TYR A 240 3.38 -23.58 12.06
N GLY A 241 3.45 -24.83 12.48
CA GLY A 241 2.68 -25.37 13.59
C GLY A 241 3.34 -25.01 14.94
N ALA A 242 2.52 -24.96 15.98
CA ALA A 242 2.96 -24.53 17.31
C ALA A 242 4.20 -25.31 17.81
N GLY A 243 5.18 -24.55 18.30
CA GLY A 243 6.31 -25.05 19.09
C GLY A 243 7.48 -25.68 18.32
N ASN A 244 7.47 -25.71 16.98
CA ASN A 244 8.62 -26.19 16.20
C ASN A 244 8.55 -25.78 14.71
N THR A 245 9.58 -25.09 14.19
CA THR A 245 9.70 -24.75 12.76
C THR A 245 9.77 -25.96 11.81
N ALA A 246 10.13 -27.14 12.30
CA ALA A 246 10.11 -28.38 11.53
C ALA A 246 8.69 -28.85 11.19
N LYS A 247 7.67 -28.40 11.93
CA LYS A 247 6.26 -28.66 11.62
C LYS A 247 5.73 -27.55 10.73
N GLN A 248 6.13 -27.53 9.47
CA GLN A 248 5.69 -26.50 8.52
C GLN A 248 5.00 -27.09 7.30
N ILE A 249 4.07 -26.32 6.76
CA ILE A 249 3.66 -26.42 5.37
C ILE A 249 4.24 -25.21 4.64
N ASN A 250 4.78 -25.41 3.44
CA ASN A 250 5.31 -24.32 2.66
C ASN A 250 4.92 -24.44 1.19
N ARG A 251 5.02 -23.30 0.50
CA ARG A 251 4.94 -23.24 -0.95
C ARG A 251 6.03 -22.31 -1.45
N ILE A 252 6.72 -22.76 -2.49
CA ILE A 252 7.87 -22.09 -3.08
C ILE A 252 7.56 -21.90 -4.59
N SER A 253 8.03 -20.80 -5.17
CA SER A 253 7.94 -20.56 -6.61
C SER A 253 8.71 -21.62 -7.40
N ASN A 254 8.32 -21.82 -8.66
CA ASN A 254 8.99 -22.78 -9.54
C ASN A 254 10.18 -22.18 -10.30
N ASN A 255 10.27 -20.85 -10.32
CA ASN A 255 11.32 -20.10 -11.00
C ASN A 255 12.07 -19.24 -9.98
N THR A 256 13.37 -19.11 -10.21
CA THR A 256 14.24 -18.19 -9.49
C THR A 256 13.89 -16.74 -9.87
N LEU A 257 14.03 -15.83 -8.91
CA LEU A 257 13.93 -14.40 -9.15
C LEU A 257 15.26 -13.91 -9.73
N THR A 258 15.27 -13.52 -10.99
CA THR A 258 16.49 -13.16 -11.74
C THR A 258 16.49 -11.74 -12.30
N GLY A 259 15.33 -11.08 -12.29
CA GLY A 259 15.19 -9.67 -12.65
C GLY A 259 14.80 -8.89 -11.40
N TYR A 260 15.80 -8.33 -10.74
CA TYR A 260 15.65 -7.50 -9.54
C TYR A 260 16.37 -6.16 -9.74
#